data_AF-A0A919D1L0-F1
#
_entry.id   AF-A0A919D1L0-F1
#
_cell.length_a   1.000
_cell.length_b   1.000
_cell.length_c   1.000
_cell.angle_alpha   90.00
_cell.angle_beta   90.00
_cell.angle_gamma   90.00
#
_symmetry.space_group_name_H-M   'P 1'
#
loop_
_entity.id
_entity.type
_entity.pdbx_description
1 polymer ?
#
loop_
_entity_poly.entity_id
_entity_poly.type
_entity_poly.pdbx_seq_one_letter_code
_entity_poly.pdbx_strand_id
1 'polypeptide(L)'
;MRGLDHAQGRRRQLIRSDDTALWEDGMDTGVKVATPAEMCAAKAAGQTVLLSIGGATAGIDLNSTAVADRFVSTIVPVLKQYNFDGIDIDIETGLTGSGSISRLSTSQANLIRIIDGILARMPSDFGLTMAPKTAYVTGGSVTYGSIWGAYLPVIKKYADNGRLWWLNMQYYNGSRA
;
A
#
# COMPACT_ATOMS: atom_id res chain seq x y z
N MET A 1 5.05 20.05 -38.43
CA MET A 1 5.47 18.74 -37.88
C MET A 1 4.39 18.26 -36.93
N ARG A 2 3.78 17.10 -37.20
CA ARG A 2 2.73 16.52 -36.35
C ARG A 2 3.40 15.92 -35.11
N GLY A 3 3.16 16.51 -33.95
CA GLY A 3 3.50 15.89 -32.67
C GLY A 3 2.50 14.79 -32.37
N LEU A 4 3.00 13.58 -32.18
CA LEU A 4 2.22 12.39 -31.83
C LEU A 4 1.55 12.63 -30.48
N ASP A 5 0.23 12.79 -30.51
CA ASP A 5 -0.62 12.66 -29.33
C ASP A 5 -0.64 11.17 -28.96
N HIS A 6 0.31 10.75 -28.13
CA HIS A 6 0.19 9.49 -27.42
C HIS A 6 -0.99 9.68 -26.47
N ALA A 7 -2.17 9.19 -26.88
CA ALA A 7 -3.27 8.94 -25.97
C ALA A 7 -2.76 8.01 -24.86
N GLN A 8 -2.25 8.59 -23.78
CA GLN A 8 -1.84 7.86 -22.58
C GLN A 8 -3.13 7.29 -22.01
N GLY A 9 -3.31 5.98 -22.17
CA GLY A 9 -4.37 5.27 -21.49
C GLY A 9 -4.30 5.52 -19.98
N ARG A 10 -5.43 5.31 -19.31
CA ARG A 10 -5.50 5.38 -17.85
C ARG A 10 -4.86 4.10 -17.30
N ARG A 11 -3.77 4.27 -16.56
CA ARG A 11 -2.94 3.18 -16.02
C ARG A 11 -3.15 3.03 -14.53
N ARG A 12 -3.15 1.80 -14.01
CA ARG A 12 -3.12 1.52 -12.56
C ARG A 12 -2.04 0.51 -12.20
N GLN A 13 -1.78 0.41 -10.90
CA GLN A 13 -0.93 -0.63 -10.36
C GLN A 13 -1.60 -1.99 -10.56
N LEU A 14 -0.86 -2.92 -11.13
CA LEU A 14 -1.14 -4.34 -11.13
C LEU A 14 -0.10 -5.04 -10.28
N ILE A 15 -0.56 -5.80 -9.28
CA ILE A 15 0.26 -6.81 -8.62
C ILE A 15 0.07 -8.11 -9.38
N ARG A 16 1.12 -8.56 -10.05
CA ARG A 16 1.11 -9.81 -10.84
C ARG A 16 1.23 -11.02 -9.92
N SER A 17 0.92 -12.19 -10.45
CA SER A 17 1.09 -13.47 -9.75
C SER A 17 2.54 -13.81 -9.40
N ASP A 18 3.52 -13.09 -9.96
CA ASP A 18 4.94 -13.18 -9.62
C ASP A 18 5.40 -12.07 -8.65
N ASP A 19 4.41 -11.44 -7.99
CA ASP A 19 4.52 -10.37 -7.01
C ASP A 19 5.23 -9.10 -7.50
N THR A 20 5.33 -8.92 -8.82
CA THR A 20 5.80 -7.67 -9.40
C THR A 20 4.67 -6.65 -9.46
N ALA A 21 4.98 -5.39 -9.15
CA ALA A 21 4.10 -4.27 -9.37
C ALA A 21 4.39 -3.60 -10.72
N LEU A 22 3.41 -3.55 -11.60
CA LEU A 22 3.50 -2.83 -12.87
C LEU A 22 2.46 -1.73 -12.97
N TRP A 23 2.68 -0.80 -13.90
CA TRP A 23 1.77 0.30 -14.20
C TRP A 23 1.24 0.13 -15.63
N GLU A 24 0.05 -0.45 -15.77
CA GLU A 24 -0.49 -0.94 -17.04
C GLU A 24 -1.82 -0.30 -17.44
N ASP A 25 -2.02 -0.15 -18.76
CA ASP A 25 -3.22 0.36 -19.41
C ASP A 25 -4.33 -0.72 -19.48
N GLY A 26 -5.60 -0.33 -19.44
CA GLY A 26 -6.71 -1.15 -19.96
C GLY A 26 -7.20 -2.29 -19.07
N MET A 27 -6.86 -2.28 -17.78
CA MET A 27 -7.09 -3.42 -16.90
C MET A 27 -8.52 -3.55 -16.34
N ASP A 28 -9.33 -2.50 -16.43
CA ASP A 28 -10.75 -2.52 -16.12
C ASP A 28 -11.48 -1.48 -16.99
N THR A 29 -12.47 -1.91 -17.77
CA THR A 29 -13.26 -1.01 -18.64
C THR A 29 -14.23 -0.10 -17.87
N GLY A 30 -14.26 -0.19 -16.53
CA GLY A 30 -15.09 0.62 -15.64
C GLY A 30 -14.33 1.46 -14.60
N VAL A 31 -13.00 1.30 -14.46
CA VAL A 31 -12.20 2.02 -13.45
C VAL A 31 -11.52 3.22 -14.09
N LYS A 32 -11.86 4.42 -13.61
CA LYS A 32 -11.19 5.66 -14.02
C LYS A 32 -9.93 5.84 -13.16
N VAL A 33 -8.76 5.71 -13.78
CA VAL A 33 -7.48 6.05 -13.14
C VAL A 33 -6.99 7.40 -13.64
N ALA A 34 -6.38 8.20 -12.77
CA ALA A 34 -5.82 9.48 -13.17
C ALA A 34 -4.64 9.29 -14.14
N THR A 35 -4.62 10.07 -15.21
CA THR A 35 -3.46 10.23 -16.11
C THR A 35 -2.35 11.02 -15.42
N PRO A 36 -1.10 10.94 -15.91
CA PRO A 36 0.00 11.77 -15.39
C PRO A 36 -0.31 13.27 -15.43
N ALA A 37 -1.01 13.75 -16.46
CA ALA A 37 -1.44 15.14 -16.56
C ALA A 37 -2.48 15.50 -15.49
N GLU A 38 -3.47 14.64 -15.25
CA GLU A 38 -4.46 14.82 -14.17
C GLU A 38 -3.79 14.82 -12.78
N MET A 39 -2.82 13.94 -12.54
CA MET A 39 -2.02 13.92 -11.29
C MET A 39 -1.21 15.21 -11.13
N CYS A 40 -0.52 15.66 -12.18
CA CYS A 40 0.21 16.93 -12.16
C CYS A 40 -0.70 18.13 -11.91
N ALA A 41 -1.88 18.18 -12.54
CA ALA A 41 -2.86 19.23 -12.32
C ALA A 41 -3.40 19.23 -10.89
N ALA A 42 -3.69 18.06 -10.33
CA ALA A 42 -4.11 17.92 -8.92
C ALA A 42 -3.04 18.47 -7.97
N LYS A 43 -1.77 18.11 -8.19
CA LYS A 43 -0.64 18.62 -7.41
C LYS A 43 -0.47 20.14 -7.54
N ALA A 44 -0.60 20.68 -8.76
CA ALA A 44 -0.57 22.13 -8.98
C ALA A 44 -1.72 22.86 -8.28
N ALA A 45 -2.84 22.19 -8.06
CA ALA A 45 -3.98 22.66 -7.26
C ALA A 45 -3.80 22.40 -5.75
N GLY A 46 -2.62 21.99 -5.29
CA GLY A 46 -2.31 21.77 -3.88
C GLY A 46 -2.78 20.42 -3.32
N GLN A 47 -3.21 19.48 -4.17
CA GLN A 47 -3.60 18.14 -3.72
C GLN A 47 -2.38 17.24 -3.51
N THR A 48 -2.46 16.39 -2.48
CA THR A 48 -1.52 15.29 -2.25
C THR A 48 -1.97 14.06 -3.01
N VAL A 49 -1.06 13.42 -3.74
CA VAL A 49 -1.34 12.22 -4.53
C VAL A 49 -0.63 11.02 -3.93
N LEU A 50 -1.41 10.05 -3.42
CA LEU A 50 -0.91 8.81 -2.84
C LEU A 50 -1.19 7.62 -3.76
N LEU A 51 -0.29 6.63 -3.75
CA LEU A 51 -0.57 5.32 -4.34
C LEU A 51 -1.05 4.37 -3.24
N SER A 52 -2.31 3.93 -3.32
CA SER A 52 -2.80 2.87 -2.44
C SER A 52 -2.32 1.50 -2.94
N ILE A 53 -1.76 0.72 -2.02
CA ILE A 53 -1.21 -0.62 -2.24
C ILE A 53 -2.10 -1.62 -1.52
N GLY A 54 -2.77 -2.47 -2.29
CA GLY A 54 -3.66 -3.50 -1.77
C GLY A 54 -5.00 -3.54 -2.52
N GLY A 55 -6.08 -3.79 -1.79
CA GLY A 55 -7.42 -4.01 -2.35
C GLY A 55 -7.72 -5.49 -2.69
N ALA A 56 -8.99 -5.78 -2.95
CA ALA A 56 -9.54 -7.15 -2.98
C ALA A 56 -8.89 -8.12 -3.98
N THR A 57 -8.25 -7.62 -5.03
CA THR A 57 -7.68 -8.43 -6.12
C THR A 57 -6.15 -8.39 -6.19
N ALA A 58 -5.48 -7.69 -5.27
CA ALA A 58 -4.04 -7.46 -5.31
C ALA A 58 -3.38 -7.92 -3.99
N GLY A 59 -3.13 -9.23 -3.89
CA GLY A 59 -2.40 -9.81 -2.77
C GLY A 59 -0.90 -9.85 -3.04
N ILE A 60 -0.09 -9.57 -2.01
CA ILE A 60 1.35 -9.80 -2.00
C ILE A 60 1.59 -11.02 -1.10
N ASP A 61 2.42 -11.98 -1.51
CA ASP A 61 2.80 -13.06 -0.59
C ASP A 61 3.73 -12.55 0.52
N LEU A 62 3.12 -12.19 1.65
CA LEU A 62 3.84 -11.71 2.83
C LEU A 62 4.63 -12.80 3.57
N ASN A 63 4.58 -14.07 3.16
CA ASN A 63 5.40 -15.12 3.79
C ASN A 63 6.79 -15.24 3.20
N SER A 64 7.09 -14.53 2.10
CA SER A 64 8.37 -14.60 1.41
C SER A 64 9.11 -13.25 1.43
N THR A 65 10.29 -13.22 2.07
CA THR A 65 11.16 -12.04 2.09
C THR A 65 11.62 -11.66 0.67
N ALA A 66 11.84 -12.65 -0.19
CA ALA A 66 12.24 -12.42 -1.58
C ALA A 66 11.12 -11.75 -2.40
N VAL A 67 9.86 -12.16 -2.14
CA VAL A 67 8.67 -11.51 -2.72
C VAL A 67 8.57 -10.07 -2.24
N ALA A 68 8.70 -9.84 -0.92
CA ALA A 68 8.72 -8.48 -0.38
C ALA A 68 9.78 -7.61 -1.07
N ASP A 69 11.04 -8.08 -1.18
CA ASP A 69 12.12 -7.35 -1.84
C ASP A 69 11.86 -7.04 -3.32
N ARG A 70 11.33 -8.02 -4.05
CA ARG A 70 10.94 -7.87 -5.45
C ARG A 70 9.79 -6.87 -5.60
N PHE A 71 8.80 -6.91 -4.72
CA PHE A 71 7.73 -5.93 -4.73
C PHE A 71 8.30 -4.51 -4.53
N VAL A 72 9.18 -4.31 -3.54
CA VAL A 72 9.80 -2.99 -3.33
C VAL A 72 10.60 -2.56 -4.55
N SER A 73 11.39 -3.45 -5.18
CA SER A 73 12.21 -3.10 -6.35
C SER A 73 11.39 -2.70 -7.58
N THR A 74 10.15 -3.17 -7.69
CA THR A 74 9.24 -2.87 -8.82
C THR A 74 8.33 -1.67 -8.56
N ILE A 75 7.86 -1.47 -7.33
CA ILE A 75 6.94 -0.36 -7.02
C ILE A 75 7.65 1.01 -6.93
N VAL A 76 8.89 1.06 -6.43
CA VAL A 76 9.60 2.34 -6.26
C VAL A 76 9.86 3.08 -7.57
N PRO A 77 10.27 2.42 -8.68
CA PRO A 77 10.33 3.06 -9.98
C PRO A 77 9.01 3.71 -10.41
N VAL A 78 7.87 3.05 -10.17
CA VAL A 78 6.53 3.60 -10.46
C VAL A 78 6.28 4.85 -9.61
N LEU A 79 6.51 4.77 -8.29
CA LEU A 79 6.34 5.91 -7.37
C LEU A 79 7.15 7.14 -7.81
N LYS A 80 8.39 6.94 -8.26
CA LYS A 80 9.27 8.00 -8.77
C LYS A 80 8.81 8.52 -10.12
N GLN A 81 8.47 7.64 -11.05
CA GLN A 81 8.08 8.01 -12.41
C GLN A 81 6.85 8.92 -12.43
N TYR A 82 5.88 8.64 -11.56
CA TYR A 82 4.62 9.40 -11.49
C TYR A 82 4.60 10.44 -10.36
N ASN A 83 5.75 10.66 -9.69
CA ASN A 83 5.93 11.68 -8.66
C ASN A 83 4.84 11.65 -7.56
N PHE A 84 4.59 10.45 -7.02
CA PHE A 84 3.68 10.30 -5.88
C PHE A 84 4.23 10.99 -4.62
N ASP A 85 3.35 11.52 -3.78
CA ASP A 85 3.70 12.16 -2.51
C ASP A 85 3.78 11.16 -1.35
N GLY A 86 3.20 9.98 -1.51
CA GLY A 86 3.21 8.95 -0.49
C GLY A 86 2.55 7.64 -0.95
N ILE A 87 2.46 6.71 -0.02
CA ILE A 87 1.74 5.44 -0.17
C ILE A 87 0.65 5.30 0.89
N ASP A 88 -0.41 4.60 0.52
CA ASP A 88 -1.47 4.14 1.41
C ASP A 88 -1.44 2.61 1.48
N ILE A 89 -1.34 2.05 2.69
CA ILE A 89 -1.27 0.60 2.89
C ILE A 89 -2.67 0.06 3.19
N ASP A 90 -3.23 -0.69 2.23
CA ASP A 90 -4.54 -1.35 2.28
C ASP A 90 -4.40 -2.88 2.05
N ILE A 91 -3.42 -3.51 2.72
CA ILE A 91 -3.11 -4.93 2.57
C ILE A 91 -3.73 -5.73 3.72
N GLU A 92 -4.64 -6.65 3.41
CA GLU A 92 -5.27 -7.52 4.41
C GLU A 92 -4.98 -9.00 4.16
N THR A 93 -4.98 -9.39 2.89
CA THR A 93 -4.73 -10.75 2.44
C THR A 93 -3.32 -11.18 2.85
N GLY A 94 -3.23 -12.30 3.55
CA GLY A 94 -1.95 -12.89 3.98
C GLY A 94 -1.32 -12.25 5.22
N LEU A 95 -1.85 -11.13 5.75
CA LEU A 95 -1.36 -10.53 6.97
C LEU A 95 -1.96 -11.21 8.21
N THR A 96 -1.10 -11.75 9.07
CA THR A 96 -1.50 -12.49 10.27
C THR A 96 -0.57 -12.16 11.43
N GLY A 97 -1.06 -12.16 12.66
CA GLY A 97 -0.28 -11.98 13.88
C GLY A 97 0.38 -13.28 14.35
N SER A 98 1.46 -13.15 15.13
CA SER A 98 2.20 -14.31 15.69
C SER A 98 1.53 -14.99 16.90
N GLY A 99 0.37 -14.48 17.33
CA GLY A 99 -0.27 -14.81 18.61
C GLY A 99 0.33 -14.08 19.82
N SER A 100 1.45 -13.36 19.66
CA SER A 100 1.99 -12.45 20.67
C SER A 100 2.16 -11.04 20.12
N ILE A 101 1.65 -10.02 20.83
CA ILE A 101 1.73 -8.63 20.38
C ILE A 101 3.15 -8.07 20.42
N SER A 102 4.02 -8.64 21.26
CA SER A 102 5.42 -8.26 21.38
C SER A 102 6.35 -8.95 20.37
N ARG A 103 5.81 -9.85 19.53
CA ARG A 103 6.60 -10.58 18.54
C ARG A 103 5.94 -10.48 17.17
N LEU A 104 6.69 -9.99 16.17
CA LEU A 104 6.23 -9.98 14.79
C LEU A 104 6.10 -11.40 14.25
N SER A 105 5.04 -11.66 13.47
CA SER A 105 4.98 -12.79 12.55
C SER A 105 5.86 -12.54 11.32
N THR A 106 6.06 -13.57 10.50
CA THR A 106 6.71 -13.43 9.19
C THR A 106 5.99 -12.40 8.31
N SER A 107 4.65 -12.45 8.24
CA SER A 107 3.87 -11.54 7.40
C SER A 107 3.90 -10.09 7.90
N GLN A 108 3.88 -9.87 9.22
CA GLN A 108 4.06 -8.54 9.81
C GLN A 108 5.48 -8.00 9.54
N ALA A 109 6.51 -8.84 9.68
CA ALA A 109 7.89 -8.45 9.41
C ALA A 109 8.11 -8.10 7.93
N ASN A 110 7.52 -8.85 7.00
CA ASN A 110 7.62 -8.57 5.57
C ASN A 110 6.80 -7.36 5.13
N LEU A 111 5.64 -7.09 5.72
CA LEU A 111 4.93 -5.84 5.49
C LEU A 111 5.75 -4.63 5.96
N ILE A 112 6.36 -4.73 7.15
CA ILE A 112 7.29 -3.71 7.64
C ILE A 112 8.48 -3.54 6.69
N ARG A 113 9.06 -4.63 6.19
CA ARG A 113 10.14 -4.61 5.20
C ARG A 113 9.74 -3.90 3.91
N ILE A 114 8.52 -4.13 3.42
CA ILE A 114 8.01 -3.44 2.23
C ILE A 114 7.94 -1.93 2.49
N ILE A 115 7.31 -1.53 3.58
CA ILE A 115 7.15 -0.11 3.93
C ILE A 115 8.52 0.55 4.12
N ASP A 116 9.41 -0.01 4.94
CA ASP A 116 10.77 0.50 5.15
C ASP A 116 11.55 0.59 3.83
N GLY A 117 11.45 -0.44 2.99
CA GLY A 117 12.14 -0.49 1.70
C GLY A 117 11.67 0.60 0.74
N ILE A 118 10.37 0.95 0.76
CA ILE A 118 9.83 2.08 -0.01
C ILE A 118 10.33 3.38 0.59
N LEU A 119 10.09 3.62 1.90
CA LEU A 119 10.43 4.88 2.56
C LEU A 119 11.93 5.22 2.47
N ALA A 120 12.81 4.21 2.54
CA ALA A 120 14.25 4.40 2.41
C ALA A 120 14.70 4.87 1.01
N ARG A 121 13.85 4.70 -0.01
CA ARG A 121 14.15 5.04 -1.41
C ARG A 121 13.34 6.21 -1.95
N MET A 122 12.51 6.81 -1.11
CA MET A 122 11.70 7.99 -1.38
C MET A 122 12.20 9.18 -0.53
N PRO A 123 11.79 10.42 -0.85
CA PRO A 123 12.12 11.60 -0.04
C PRO A 123 11.74 11.44 1.44
N SER A 124 12.39 12.20 2.33
CA SER A 124 12.16 12.11 3.77
C SER A 124 10.74 12.50 4.19
N ASP A 125 10.11 13.39 3.43
CA ASP A 125 8.73 13.85 3.55
C ASP A 125 7.73 12.98 2.77
N PHE A 126 8.16 11.84 2.22
CA PHE A 126 7.25 10.91 1.54
C PHE A 126 6.26 10.29 2.56
N GLY A 127 4.98 10.41 2.23
CA GLY A 127 3.87 10.07 3.11
C GLY A 127 3.60 8.59 3.26
N LEU A 128 3.18 8.21 4.46
CA LEU A 128 2.70 6.87 4.79
C LEU A 128 1.34 6.96 5.47
N THR A 129 0.35 6.33 4.87
CA THR A 129 -1.00 6.18 5.44
C THR A 129 -1.38 4.71 5.46
N MET A 130 -2.37 4.34 6.28
CA MET A 130 -2.83 2.97 6.38
C MET A 130 -4.34 2.92 6.55
N ALA A 131 -5.00 2.04 5.81
CA ALA A 131 -6.45 1.89 5.80
C ALA A 131 -6.92 0.47 6.21
N PRO A 132 -6.48 -0.12 7.33
CA PRO A 132 -6.90 -1.48 7.70
C PRO A 132 -8.37 -1.56 8.12
N LYS A 133 -9.03 -2.70 7.88
CA LYS A 133 -10.31 -3.04 8.54
C LYS A 133 -10.18 -3.13 10.06
N THR A 134 -11.31 -2.91 10.72
CA THR A 134 -11.46 -2.96 12.19
C THR A 134 -10.98 -4.26 12.82
N ALA A 135 -11.16 -5.41 12.17
CA ALA A 135 -10.67 -6.70 12.67
C ALA A 135 -9.14 -6.69 12.91
N TYR A 136 -8.39 -6.08 12.01
CA TYR A 136 -6.92 -6.01 12.08
C TYR A 136 -6.38 -5.02 13.12
N VAL A 137 -7.24 -4.16 13.68
CA VAL A 137 -6.87 -3.14 14.66
C VAL A 137 -7.67 -3.31 15.95
N THR A 138 -8.89 -2.77 16.02
CA THR A 138 -9.72 -2.78 17.23
C THR A 138 -10.18 -4.17 17.63
N GLY A 139 -10.28 -5.11 16.68
CA GLY A 139 -10.53 -6.52 16.99
C GLY A 139 -9.47 -7.15 17.91
N GLY A 140 -8.24 -6.61 17.87
CA GLY A 140 -7.15 -6.96 18.78
C GLY A 140 -7.43 -6.70 20.27
N SER A 141 -8.40 -5.84 20.59
CA SER A 141 -8.84 -5.60 21.97
C SER A 141 -9.63 -6.78 22.57
N VAL A 142 -10.22 -7.62 21.71
CA VAL A 142 -10.96 -8.82 22.11
C VAL A 142 -10.07 -10.04 22.06
N THR A 143 -9.38 -10.23 20.93
CA THR A 143 -8.48 -11.37 20.68
C THR A 143 -7.28 -10.91 19.89
N TYR A 144 -6.07 -11.32 20.29
CA TYR A 144 -4.86 -11.11 19.50
C TYR A 144 -4.39 -12.43 18.89
N GLY A 145 -4.43 -12.54 17.56
CA GLY A 145 -4.03 -13.75 16.83
C GLY A 145 -4.75 -13.90 15.49
N SER A 146 -4.15 -14.65 14.57
CA SER A 146 -4.61 -14.66 13.16
C SER A 146 -4.71 -13.22 12.64
N ILE A 147 -5.78 -12.83 11.95
CA ILE A 147 -5.98 -11.46 11.47
C ILE A 147 -6.27 -10.46 12.60
N TRP A 148 -6.77 -10.93 13.75
CA TRP A 148 -7.26 -10.06 14.82
C TRP A 148 -6.10 -9.31 15.49
N GLY A 149 -6.07 -8.00 15.32
CA GLY A 149 -4.98 -7.14 15.79
C GLY A 149 -3.68 -7.23 14.99
N ALA A 150 -3.66 -7.89 13.82
CA ALA A 150 -2.42 -8.11 13.08
C ALA A 150 -1.74 -6.83 12.57
N TYR A 151 -2.45 -5.71 12.44
CA TYR A 151 -1.85 -4.41 12.11
C TYR A 151 -1.21 -3.70 13.31
N LEU A 152 -1.54 -4.07 14.55
CA LEU A 152 -1.14 -3.29 15.73
C LEU A 152 0.38 -3.09 15.85
N PRO A 153 1.24 -4.11 15.68
CA PRO A 153 2.69 -3.91 15.73
C PRO A 153 3.23 -3.05 14.58
N VAL A 154 2.59 -3.13 13.40
CA VAL A 154 2.96 -2.35 12.22
C VAL A 154 2.61 -0.88 12.43
N ILE A 155 1.37 -0.59 12.84
CA ILE A 155 0.90 0.77 13.18
C ILE A 155 1.78 1.36 14.27
N LYS A 156 2.02 0.61 15.36
CA LYS A 156 2.83 1.08 16.49
C LYS A 156 4.21 1.56 16.03
N LYS A 157 4.90 0.79 15.19
CA LYS A 157 6.23 1.17 14.68
C LYS A 157 6.23 2.56 14.04
N TYR A 158 5.27 2.84 13.15
CA TYR A 158 5.26 4.09 12.37
C TYR A 158 4.60 5.25 13.10
N ALA A 159 3.71 4.97 14.06
CA ALA A 159 3.24 5.97 15.00
C ALA A 159 4.37 6.44 15.94
N ASP A 160 5.13 5.49 16.51
CA ASP A 160 6.21 5.79 17.46
C ASP A 160 7.35 6.60 16.83
N ASN A 161 7.66 6.37 15.55
CA ASN A 161 8.73 7.07 14.85
C ASN A 161 8.26 8.30 14.05
N GLY A 162 6.98 8.68 14.18
CA GLY A 162 6.40 9.86 13.54
C GLY A 162 6.28 9.78 12.01
N ARG A 163 6.42 8.59 11.39
CA ARG A 163 6.29 8.42 9.93
C ARG A 163 4.86 8.23 9.46
N LEU A 164 3.95 7.78 10.32
CA LEU A 164 2.54 7.60 9.97
C LEU A 164 1.83 8.95 9.91
N TRP A 165 1.42 9.37 8.71
CA TRP A 165 0.69 10.62 8.51
C TRP A 165 -0.73 10.55 9.07
N TRP A 166 -1.47 9.49 8.72
CA TRP A 166 -2.76 9.17 9.33
C TRP A 166 -3.13 7.70 9.18
N LEU A 167 -4.06 7.26 10.04
CA LEU A 167 -4.70 5.96 10.02
C LEU A 167 -6.19 6.16 9.73
N ASN A 168 -6.68 5.66 8.59
CA ASN A 168 -8.07 5.78 8.14
C ASN A 168 -8.74 4.40 8.14
N MET A 169 -8.97 3.85 9.34
CA MET A 169 -9.61 2.53 9.50
C MET A 169 -10.94 2.41 8.75
N GLN A 170 -11.17 1.26 8.15
CA GLN A 170 -12.41 0.97 7.42
C GLN A 170 -13.54 0.58 8.39
N TYR A 171 -14.38 1.54 8.75
CA TYR A 171 -15.61 1.33 9.56
C TYR A 171 -16.81 0.82 8.74
N TYR A 172 -16.53 0.06 7.69
CA TYR A 172 -17.51 -0.54 6.78
C TYR A 172 -17.03 -1.93 6.39
N ASN A 173 -17.95 -2.80 5.94
CA ASN A 173 -17.64 -4.19 5.59
C ASN A 173 -16.84 -4.96 6.67
N GLY A 174 -16.95 -4.53 7.93
CA GLY A 174 -16.22 -5.07 9.08
C GLY A 174 -16.97 -6.19 9.83
N SER A 175 -18.16 -6.57 9.35
CA SER A 175 -18.95 -7.66 9.94
C SER A 175 -18.75 -8.96 9.16
N ARG A 176 -18.24 -9.98 9.87
CA ARG A 176 -18.00 -11.40 9.52
C ARG A 176 -16.58 -11.73 9.07
N ALA A 177 -15.73 -11.99 10.06
CA ALA A 177 -14.83 -13.15 10.01
C ALA A 177 -15.49 -14.30 10.78
#